data_AF-A0A0E0E637-F1
#
_entry.id   AF-A0A0E0E637-F1
#
_cell.length_a   1.000
_cell.length_b   1.000
_cell.length_c   1.000
_cell.angle_alpha   90.00
_cell.angle_beta   90.00
_cell.angle_gamma   90.00
#
_symmetry.space_group_name_H-M   'P 1'
#
loop_
_entity.id
_entity.type
_entity.pdbx_description
1 polymer ?
#
loop_
_entity_poly.entity_id
_entity_poly.type
_entity_poly.pdbx_seq_one_letter_code
_entity_poly.pdbx_strand_id
1 'polypeptide(L)'
;MAGINRKGSGAAVAAAYAVALCAAVLVLVLAAGAADAAGCNPSALSPCMSAIMLGAAPSPGCCVQLRAQQPCLCQYARDPSYRSYVTSPSAQRAVKACNVKANC
;
A
#
# COMPACT_ATOMS: atom_id res chain seq x y z
N MET A 1 31.95 -46.68 -19.12
CA MET A 1 30.76 -47.54 -18.95
C MET A 1 29.89 -46.88 -17.89
N ALA A 2 28.69 -46.45 -18.26
CA ALA A 2 27.58 -45.84 -17.50
C ALA A 2 27.04 -44.71 -18.41
N GLY A 3 25.99 -44.90 -19.22
CA GLY A 3 24.75 -45.60 -18.92
C GLY A 3 23.69 -44.54 -18.60
N ILE A 4 23.05 -44.04 -19.65
CA ILE A 4 21.85 -43.20 -19.65
C ILE A 4 20.84 -43.54 -18.54
N ASN A 5 20.30 -42.51 -17.84
CA ASN A 5 18.91 -42.58 -17.37
C ASN A 5 18.18 -41.25 -17.53
N ARG A 6 17.60 -41.10 -18.72
CA ARG A 6 16.45 -40.24 -18.98
C ARG A 6 15.23 -40.85 -18.26
N LYS A 7 14.91 -40.43 -17.03
CA LYS A 7 13.61 -40.76 -16.45
C LYS A 7 13.20 -39.73 -15.39
N GLY A 8 12.37 -38.77 -15.79
CA GLY A 8 11.59 -37.95 -14.85
C GLY A 8 11.72 -36.43 -14.97
N SER A 9 12.62 -35.90 -15.80
CA SER A 9 12.99 -34.48 -15.70
C SER A 9 11.92 -33.50 -16.19
N GLY A 10 10.91 -33.92 -16.97
CA GLY A 10 9.84 -33.03 -17.43
C GLY A 10 8.97 -32.49 -16.29
N ALA A 11 8.68 -33.32 -15.29
CA ALA A 11 7.96 -32.89 -14.09
C ALA A 11 8.86 -32.07 -13.15
N ALA A 12 10.16 -32.41 -13.06
CA ALA A 12 11.12 -31.71 -12.23
C ALA A 12 11.46 -30.30 -12.77
N VAL A 13 11.57 -30.12 -14.10
CA VAL A 13 11.79 -28.80 -14.72
C VAL A 13 10.52 -27.95 -14.66
N ALA A 14 9.34 -28.55 -14.79
CA ALA A 14 8.06 -27.84 -14.63
C ALA A 14 7.85 -27.39 -13.18
N ALA A 15 8.18 -28.24 -12.20
CA ALA A 15 8.13 -27.88 -10.79
C ALA A 15 9.17 -26.82 -10.43
N ALA A 16 10.40 -26.92 -10.93
CA ALA A 16 11.44 -25.91 -10.72
C ALA A 16 11.05 -24.56 -11.35
N TYR A 17 10.45 -24.58 -12.54
CA TYR A 17 9.96 -23.36 -13.20
C TYR A 17 8.76 -22.77 -12.45
N ALA A 18 7.81 -23.58 -11.99
CA ALA A 18 6.69 -23.13 -11.17
C ALA A 18 7.14 -22.53 -9.83
N VAL A 19 8.12 -23.14 -9.17
CA VAL A 19 8.72 -22.60 -7.93
C VAL A 19 9.47 -21.29 -8.21
N ALA A 20 10.21 -21.21 -9.31
CA ALA A 20 10.90 -19.98 -9.72
C ALA A 20 9.92 -18.85 -10.05
N LEU A 21 8.80 -19.16 -10.72
CA LEU A 21 7.73 -18.20 -10.99
C LEU A 21 7.03 -17.77 -9.70
N CYS A 22 6.69 -18.69 -8.80
CA CYS A 22 6.11 -18.34 -7.50
C CYS A 22 7.08 -17.47 -6.68
N ALA A 23 8.37 -17.80 -6.64
CA ALA A 23 9.37 -17.00 -5.97
C ALA A 23 9.50 -15.60 -6.62
N ALA A 24 9.50 -15.51 -7.95
CA ALA A 24 9.52 -14.24 -8.67
C ALA A 24 8.27 -13.40 -8.39
N VAL A 25 7.08 -14.01 -8.37
CA VAL A 25 5.82 -13.34 -8.01
C VAL A 25 5.85 -12.88 -6.55
N LEU A 26 6.33 -13.70 -5.62
CA LEU A 26 6.49 -13.32 -4.22
C LEU A 26 7.48 -12.16 -4.08
N VAL A 27 8.63 -12.21 -4.75
CA VAL A 27 9.63 -11.12 -4.77
C VAL A 27 9.05 -9.86 -5.42
N LEU A 28 8.26 -9.96 -6.48
CA LEU A 28 7.56 -8.82 -7.09
C LEU A 28 6.49 -8.24 -6.15
N VAL A 29 5.74 -9.06 -5.42
CA VAL A 29 4.77 -8.60 -4.41
C VAL A 29 5.48 -7.92 -3.24
N LEU A 30 6.61 -8.49 -2.78
CA LEU A 30 7.46 -7.90 -1.75
C LEU A 30 8.08 -6.57 -2.20
N ALA A 31 8.54 -6.49 -3.46
CA ALA A 31 9.10 -5.28 -4.04
C ALA A 31 8.03 -4.22 -4.33
N ALA A 32 6.81 -4.63 -4.73
CA ALA A 32 5.67 -3.72 -4.89
C ALA A 32 5.20 -3.12 -3.56
N GLY A 33 5.41 -3.84 -2.44
CA GLY A 33 5.21 -3.31 -1.09
C GLY A 33 6.37 -2.46 -0.56
N ALA A 34 7.51 -2.43 -1.27
CA ALA A 34 8.73 -1.72 -0.88
C ALA A 34 8.96 -0.42 -1.69
N ALA A 35 8.02 -0.05 -2.56
CA ALA A 35 7.97 1.28 -3.15
C ALA A 35 7.06 2.17 -2.31
N ASP A 36 7.64 3.24 -1.75
CA ASP A 36 7.04 4.32 -0.96
C ASP A 36 6.82 4.10 0.55
N ALA A 37 7.90 4.42 1.29
CA ALA A 37 7.93 5.04 2.61
C ALA A 37 6.91 4.56 3.67
N ALA A 38 7.38 3.72 4.60
CA ALA A 38 6.73 3.43 5.88
C ALA A 38 5.25 3.04 5.78
N GLY A 39 4.99 1.85 5.20
CA GLY A 39 3.73 1.10 5.28
C GLY A 39 2.47 1.96 5.38
N CYS A 40 1.93 2.37 4.23
CA CYS A 40 0.63 3.05 4.14
C CYS A 40 -0.42 2.31 4.99
N ASN A 41 -0.70 2.85 6.18
CA ASN A 41 -1.57 2.21 7.14
C ASN A 41 -2.77 3.13 7.44
N PRO A 42 -3.95 2.83 6.89
CA PRO A 42 -5.13 3.65 7.13
C PRO A 42 -5.55 3.66 8.62
N SER A 43 -5.17 2.64 9.40
CA SER A 43 -5.45 2.61 10.84
C SER A 43 -4.63 3.65 11.63
N ALA A 44 -3.47 4.08 11.12
CA ALA A 44 -2.70 5.17 11.74
C ALA A 44 -3.38 6.55 11.56
N LEU A 45 -4.40 6.65 10.71
CA LEU A 45 -5.28 7.83 10.56
C LEU A 45 -6.50 7.78 11.49
N SER A 46 -6.61 6.80 12.39
CA SER A 46 -7.63 6.77 13.45
C SER A 46 -7.78 8.08 14.24
N PRO A 47 -6.71 8.83 14.62
CA PRO A 47 -6.87 10.14 15.26
C PRO A 47 -7.45 11.22 14.34
N CYS A 48 -7.48 11.00 13.02
CA CYS A 48 -8.06 11.90 12.03
C CYS A 48 -9.51 11.58 11.70
N MET A 49 -10.08 10.48 12.22
CA MET A 49 -11.44 10.05 11.84
C MET A 49 -12.49 11.12 12.14
N SER A 50 -12.37 11.83 13.27
CA SER A 50 -13.27 12.94 13.62
C SER A 50 -13.16 14.11 12.63
N ALA A 51 -11.96 14.42 12.15
CA ALA A 51 -11.76 15.47 11.15
C ALA A 51 -12.26 15.06 9.76
N ILE A 52 -12.07 13.80 9.37
CA ILE A 52 -12.45 13.25 8.06
C ILE A 52 -13.96 13.00 7.97
N MET A 53 -14.56 12.39 9.00
CA MET A 53 -15.97 11.97 8.99
C MET A 53 -16.91 13.08 9.47
N LEU A 54 -16.57 13.76 10.57
CA LEU A 54 -17.43 14.75 11.21
C LEU A 54 -17.07 16.19 10.81
N GLY A 55 -15.94 16.39 10.10
CA GLY A 55 -15.46 17.73 9.75
C GLY A 55 -14.94 18.52 10.96
N ALA A 56 -14.59 17.84 12.05
CA ALA A 56 -14.02 18.46 13.24
C ALA A 56 -12.60 19.01 12.98
N ALA A 57 -12.11 19.87 13.86
CA ALA A 57 -10.73 20.35 13.79
C ALA A 57 -9.73 19.19 13.99
N PRO A 58 -8.70 19.04 13.14
CA PRO A 58 -7.71 17.98 13.30
C PRO A 58 -6.84 18.21 14.54
N SER A 59 -6.64 17.17 15.34
CA SER A 59 -5.72 17.20 16.47
C SER A 59 -4.26 17.23 16.00
N PRO A 60 -3.31 17.72 16.82
CA PRO A 60 -1.90 17.73 16.46
C PRO A 60 -1.36 16.33 16.10
N GLY A 61 -1.80 15.30 16.83
CA GLY A 61 -1.46 13.90 16.52
C GLY A 61 -1.99 13.43 15.16
N CYS A 62 -3.19 13.89 14.77
CA CYS A 62 -3.72 13.65 13.43
C CYS A 62 -2.82 14.28 12.36
N CYS A 63 -2.42 15.55 12.53
CA CYS A 63 -1.56 16.21 11.55
C CYS A 63 -0.16 15.60 11.43
N VAL A 64 0.39 15.01 12.49
CA VAL A 64 1.66 14.26 12.43
C VAL A 64 1.48 13.00 11.57
N GLN A 65 0.44 12.21 11.83
CA GLN A 65 0.18 10.97 11.08
C GLN A 65 -0.19 11.25 9.61
N LEU A 66 -0.98 12.30 9.36
CA LEU A 66 -1.40 12.70 8.01
C LEU A 66 -0.20 13.16 7.17
N ARG A 67 0.78 13.87 7.78
CA ARG A 67 2.04 14.24 7.12
C ARG A 67 2.93 13.03 6.87
N ALA A 68 3.03 12.11 7.83
CA ALA A 68 3.78 10.87 7.66
C ALA A 68 3.25 10.03 6.49
N GLN A 69 1.93 10.05 6.27
CA GLN A 69 1.26 9.34 5.19
C GLN A 69 1.03 10.17 3.92
N GLN A 70 1.62 11.36 3.81
CA GLN A 70 1.50 12.20 2.61
C GLN A 70 1.76 11.44 1.28
N PRO A 71 2.80 10.58 1.13
CA PRO A 71 2.99 9.83 -0.12
C PRO A 71 1.87 8.81 -0.41
N CYS A 72 1.17 8.35 0.62
CA CYS A 72 0.09 7.36 0.52
C CYS A 72 -1.27 7.98 0.17
N LEU A 73 -1.47 9.29 0.39
CA LEU A 73 -2.77 9.93 0.20
C LEU A 73 -3.34 9.74 -1.21
N CYS A 74 -2.47 9.70 -2.21
CA CYS A 74 -2.88 9.49 -3.60
C CYS A 74 -3.24 8.04 -3.89
N GLN A 75 -2.60 7.09 -3.21
CA GLN A 75 -3.03 5.70 -3.28
C GLN A 75 -4.43 5.53 -2.68
N TYR A 76 -4.70 6.15 -1.52
CA TYR A 76 -6.04 6.13 -0.92
C TYR A 76 -7.10 6.83 -1.80
N ALA A 77 -6.71 7.86 -2.56
CA ALA A 77 -7.64 8.53 -3.49
C ALA A 77 -7.94 7.70 -4.74
N ARG A 78 -7.01 6.82 -5.15
CA ARG A 78 -7.17 5.91 -6.29
C ARG A 78 -7.95 4.64 -5.90
N ASP A 79 -7.83 4.20 -4.65
CA ASP A 79 -8.57 3.04 -4.14
C ASP A 79 -10.06 3.36 -3.99
N PRO A 80 -10.97 2.68 -4.70
CA PRO A 80 -12.41 2.95 -4.61
C PRO A 80 -12.99 2.78 -3.20
N SER A 81 -12.37 1.96 -2.35
CA SER A 81 -12.78 1.71 -0.97
C SER A 81 -12.53 2.91 -0.06
N TYR A 82 -11.48 3.69 -0.35
CA TYR A 82 -11.06 4.85 0.45
C TYR A 82 -11.37 6.19 -0.21
N ARG A 83 -11.58 6.20 -1.52
CA ARG A 83 -11.79 7.40 -2.34
C ARG A 83 -12.86 8.31 -1.77
N SER A 84 -14.04 7.78 -1.46
CA SER A 84 -15.17 8.57 -0.91
C SER A 84 -14.79 9.33 0.37
N TYR A 85 -13.95 8.73 1.21
CA TYR A 85 -13.50 9.33 2.47
C TYR A 85 -12.44 10.41 2.23
N VAL A 86 -11.45 10.16 1.37
CA VAL A 86 -10.34 11.11 1.15
C VAL A 86 -10.70 12.26 0.20
N THR A 87 -11.68 12.07 -0.70
CA THR A 87 -12.22 13.14 -1.56
C THR A 87 -13.34 13.94 -0.90
N SER A 88 -13.77 13.57 0.30
CA SER A 88 -14.80 14.31 1.04
C SER A 88 -14.34 15.76 1.36
N PRO A 89 -15.26 16.73 1.44
CA PRO A 89 -14.90 18.11 1.75
C PRO A 89 -14.27 18.26 3.14
N SER A 90 -14.67 17.41 4.10
CA SER A 90 -14.10 17.32 5.44
C SER A 90 -12.65 16.83 5.42
N ALA A 91 -12.34 15.77 4.66
CA ALA A 91 -10.95 15.32 4.49
C ALA A 91 -10.07 16.40 3.84
N GLN A 92 -10.57 17.08 2.81
CA GLN A 92 -9.85 18.17 2.16
C GLN A 92 -9.56 19.34 3.12
N ARG A 93 -10.51 19.66 4.00
CA ARG A 93 -10.30 20.65 5.08
C ARG A 93 -9.25 20.19 6.07
N ALA A 94 -9.26 18.91 6.48
CA ALA A 94 -8.27 18.35 7.40
C ALA A 94 -6.85 18.40 6.80
N VAL A 95 -6.69 18.02 5.53
CA VAL A 95 -5.43 18.11 4.78
C VAL A 95 -4.91 19.55 4.72
N LYS A 96 -5.77 20.52 4.39
CA LYS A 96 -5.42 21.94 4.37
C LYS A 96 -5.05 22.47 5.75
N ALA A 97 -5.84 22.15 6.78
CA ALA A 97 -5.59 22.59 8.16
C ALA A 97 -4.25 22.05 8.71
N CYS A 98 -3.87 20.83 8.32
CA CYS A 98 -2.59 20.22 8.68
C CYS A 98 -1.42 20.61 7.77
N ASN A 99 -1.60 21.54 6.82
CA ASN A 99 -0.61 21.92 5.81
C ASN A 99 -0.04 20.74 5.01
N VAL A 100 -0.86 19.72 4.79
CA VAL A 100 -0.49 18.57 3.98
C VAL A 100 -0.81 18.89 2.53
N LYS A 101 0.16 18.73 1.64
CA LYS A 101 -0.11 18.81 0.21
C LYS A 101 -0.54 17.42 -0.22
N ALA A 102 -1.83 17.22 -0.47
CA ALA A 102 -2.29 16.08 -1.24
C ALA A 102 -1.94 16.35 -2.71
N ASN A 103 -0.64 16.27 -3.02
CA ASN A 103 -0.14 16.33 -4.39
C ASN A 103 -0.31 14.95 -5.01
N CYS A 104 -1.54 14.74 -5.48
CA CYS A 104 -1.89 13.70 -6.44
C CYS A 104 -2.00 14.37 -7.82
#